data_AF-A0A944FZY2-F1
#
_entry.id   AF-A0A944FZY2-F1
#
_cell.length_a   1.000
_cell.length_b   1.000
_cell.length_c   1.000
_cell.angle_alpha   90.00
_cell.angle_beta   90.00
_cell.angle_gamma   90.00
#
_symmetry.space_group_name_H-M   'P 1'
#
loop_
_entity.id
_entity.type
_entity.pdbx_description
1 polymer ?
#
loop_
_entity_poly.entity_id
_entity_poly.type
_entity_poly.pdbx_seq_one_letter_code
_entity_poly.pdbx_strand_id
1 'polypeptide(L)'
;MKKTKYFVCPVCNNLILATGDAAIYCCGRKLEPCVMQKADDATKLNIENIEDDYYITSGHPMTKENYIAFVALSTGDRLELVRLYPEWDLQARLTRRHGLLLYYSTSKGLIYQNI
;
A
#
# COMPACT_ATOMS: atom_id res chain seq x y z
N MET A 1 -6.72 -3.05 12.76
CA MET A 1 -7.38 -2.11 11.85
C MET A 1 -7.97 -2.83 10.63
N LYS A 2 -8.68 -3.96 10.80
CA LYS A 2 -9.14 -4.80 9.68
C LYS A 2 -10.28 -4.21 8.84
N LYS A 3 -10.96 -3.16 9.33
CA LYS A 3 -12.07 -2.48 8.63
C LYS A 3 -11.66 -1.13 8.03
N THR A 4 -10.37 -0.81 8.01
CA THR A 4 -9.90 0.44 7.40
C THR A 4 -10.20 0.43 5.91
N LYS A 5 -10.85 1.49 5.45
CA LYS A 5 -11.09 1.78 4.04
C LYS A 5 -9.95 2.66 3.53
N TYR A 6 -9.48 2.34 2.34
CA TYR A 6 -8.37 3.01 1.67
C TYR A 6 -8.96 3.74 0.47
N PHE A 7 -8.63 5.01 0.31
CA PHE A 7 -9.07 5.83 -0.82
C PHE A 7 -7.84 6.44 -1.47
N VAL A 8 -7.68 6.25 -2.76
CA VAL A 8 -6.60 6.87 -3.53
C VAL A 8 -7.20 7.76 -4.61
N CYS A 9 -6.78 9.02 -4.64
CA CYS A 9 -7.19 9.93 -5.70
C CYS A 9 -6.43 9.61 -6.99
N PRO A 10 -7.12 9.33 -8.12
CA PRO A 10 -6.44 9.02 -9.39
C PRO A 10 -5.76 10.24 -10.04
N VAL A 11 -6.01 11.45 -9.54
CA VAL A 11 -5.46 12.69 -10.10
C VAL A 11 -4.16 13.09 -9.38
N CYS A 12 -4.17 13.11 -8.05
CA CYS A 12 -3.05 13.58 -7.24
C CYS A 12 -2.36 12.48 -6.42
N ASN A 13 -2.80 11.22 -6.52
CA ASN A 13 -2.30 10.09 -5.74
C ASN A 13 -2.32 10.33 -4.21
N ASN A 14 -3.24 11.17 -3.75
CA ASN A 14 -3.46 11.35 -2.33
C ASN A 14 -4.09 10.08 -1.74
N LEU A 15 -3.54 9.60 -0.63
CA LEU A 15 -4.03 8.46 0.11
C LEU A 15 -4.80 8.97 1.33
N ILE A 16 -6.05 8.53 1.46
CA ILE A 16 -6.91 8.82 2.59
C ILE A 16 -7.33 7.50 3.22
N LEU A 17 -7.29 7.45 4.55
CA LEU A 17 -7.64 6.27 5.33
C LEU A 17 -8.86 6.62 6.19
N ALA A 18 -9.86 5.75 6.21
CA ALA A 18 -11.02 5.90 7.09
C ALA A 18 -11.26 4.61 7.88
N THR A 19 -11.42 4.73 9.20
CA THR A 19 -11.74 3.60 10.09
C THR A 19 -13.25 3.33 10.18
N GLY A 20 -14.07 4.25 9.66
CA GLY A 20 -15.52 4.15 9.58
C GLY A 20 -16.05 4.59 8.22
N ASP A 21 -17.37 4.73 8.13
CA ASP A 21 -18.05 5.20 6.92
C ASP A 21 -17.92 6.72 6.78
N ALA A 22 -17.37 7.16 5.66
CA ALA A 22 -17.21 8.57 5.34
C ALA A 22 -17.35 8.79 3.83
N ALA A 23 -17.98 9.89 3.43
CA ALA A 23 -17.95 10.36 2.05
C ALA A 23 -16.67 11.17 1.84
N ILE A 24 -15.73 10.62 1.07
CA ILE A 24 -14.43 11.24 0.82
C ILE A 24 -14.43 11.93 -0.53
N TYR A 25 -13.94 13.17 -0.57
CA TYR A 25 -13.77 13.95 -1.81
C TYR A 25 -12.32 14.39 -1.95
N CYS A 26 -11.77 14.29 -3.16
CA CYS A 26 -10.44 14.79 -3.49
C CYS A 26 -10.43 15.29 -4.94
N CYS A 27 -9.77 16.42 -5.20
CA CYS A 27 -9.75 17.07 -6.52
C CYS A 27 -11.15 17.28 -7.12
N GLY A 28 -12.13 17.64 -6.28
CA GLY A 28 -13.52 17.89 -6.71
C GLY A 28 -14.34 16.64 -7.06
N ARG A 29 -13.80 15.43 -6.84
CA ARG A 29 -14.47 14.16 -7.14
C ARG A 29 -14.73 13.36 -5.88
N LYS A 30 -15.86 12.66 -5.83
CA LYS A 30 -16.12 11.66 -4.79
C LYS A 30 -15.22 10.45 -5.05
N LEU A 31 -14.49 10.02 -4.02
CA LEU A 31 -13.67 8.83 -4.07
C LEU A 31 -14.47 7.63 -3.55
N GLU A 32 -14.37 6.52 -4.26
CA GLU A 32 -14.87 5.22 -3.80
C GLU A 32 -13.71 4.45 -3.14
N PRO A 33 -14.01 3.60 -2.15
CA PRO A 33 -12.97 2.83 -1.46
C PRO A 33 -12.27 1.87 -2.44
N CYS A 34 -10.95 1.80 -2.37
CA CYS A 34 -10.15 0.88 -3.15
C CYS A 34 -10.53 -0.57 -2.80
N VAL A 35 -10.75 -1.38 -3.82
CA VAL A 35 -10.95 -2.82 -3.67
C VAL A 35 -9.59 -3.49 -3.54
N MET A 36 -9.39 -4.21 -2.44
CA MET A 36 -8.17 -4.97 -2.21
C MET A 36 -8.12 -6.21 -3.09
N GLN A 37 -7.00 -6.42 -3.76
CA GLN A 37 -6.74 -7.60 -4.59
C GLN A 37 -5.63 -8.44 -3.95
N LYS A 38 -5.78 -9.76 -3.95
CA LYS A 38 -4.72 -10.64 -3.43
C LYS A 38 -3.54 -10.63 -4.38
N ALA A 39 -2.32 -10.53 -3.84
CA ALA A 39 -1.10 -10.65 -4.61
C ALA A 39 -1.04 -12.00 -5.34
N ASP A 40 -0.80 -11.94 -6.64
CA ASP A 40 -0.39 -13.07 -7.48
C ASP A 40 1.14 -13.18 -7.50
N ASP A 41 1.68 -14.20 -8.16
CA ASP A 41 3.13 -14.41 -8.23
C ASP A 41 3.87 -13.26 -8.94
N ALA A 42 3.19 -12.51 -9.82
CA ALA A 42 3.77 -11.39 -10.55
C ALA A 42 3.76 -10.07 -9.77
N THR A 43 2.90 -9.96 -8.75
CA THR A 43 2.74 -8.75 -7.92
C THR A 43 3.30 -8.92 -6.53
N LYS A 44 3.67 -10.14 -6.13
CA LYS A 44 4.23 -10.45 -4.83
C LYS A 44 5.49 -9.62 -4.56
N LEU A 45 5.58 -9.05 -3.37
CA LEU A 45 6.79 -8.35 -2.92
C LEU A 45 7.73 -9.37 -2.27
N ASN A 46 9.03 -9.15 -2.44
CA ASN A 46 10.06 -9.86 -1.70
C ASN A 46 10.11 -9.29 -0.28
N ILE A 47 10.14 -10.18 0.71
CA ILE A 47 10.10 -9.84 2.13
C ILE A 47 11.21 -10.61 2.81
N GLU A 48 12.19 -9.89 3.30
CA GLU A 48 13.32 -10.44 4.04
C GLU A 48 13.23 -10.01 5.50
N ASN A 49 13.59 -10.90 6.42
CA ASN A 49 13.68 -10.57 7.84
C ASN A 49 15.07 -10.04 8.12
N ILE A 50 15.17 -8.76 8.48
CA ILE A 50 16.42 -8.13 8.90
C ILE A 50 16.22 -7.63 10.33
N GLU A 51 16.87 -8.30 11.28
CA GLU A 51 16.74 -8.03 12.72
C GLU A 51 15.26 -8.12 13.16
N ASP A 52 14.68 -6.98 13.57
CA ASP A 52 13.29 -6.84 14.01
C ASP A 52 12.38 -6.20 12.95
N ASP A 53 12.86 -6.04 11.72
CA ASP A 53 12.12 -5.44 10.61
C ASP A 53 11.88 -6.41 9.45
N TYR A 54 10.77 -6.18 8.74
CA TYR A 54 10.60 -6.64 7.37
C TYR A 54 11.28 -5.66 6.43
N TYR A 55 12.25 -6.14 5.66
CA TYR A 55 12.82 -5.42 4.52
C TYR A 55 12.10 -5.86 3.24
N ILE A 56 11.41 -4.92 2.62
CA ILE A 56 10.50 -5.17 1.51
C ILE A 56 11.09 -4.60 0.24
N THR A 57 11.24 -5.46 -0.77
CA THR A 57 11.79 -5.11 -2.08
C THR A 57 10.95 -5.72 -3.20
N SER A 58 11.12 -5.22 -4.43
CA SER A 58 10.48 -5.79 -5.61
C SER A 58 11.18 -5.38 -6.89
N GLY A 59 11.08 -6.20 -7.93
CA GLY A 59 11.40 -5.81 -9.30
C GLY A 59 10.28 -5.02 -9.99
N HIS A 60 9.23 -4.62 -9.27
CA HIS A 60 8.16 -3.80 -9.83
C HIS A 60 8.74 -2.48 -10.39
N PRO A 61 8.32 -2.03 -11.57
CA PRO A 61 8.76 -0.75 -12.13
C PRO A 61 8.51 0.39 -11.13
N MET A 62 9.45 1.32 -11.03
CA MET A 62 9.32 2.55 -10.24
C MET A 62 9.49 3.76 -11.16
N THR A 63 8.71 3.83 -12.23
CA THR A 63 8.70 4.97 -13.16
C THR A 63 7.61 5.97 -12.77
N LYS A 64 7.62 7.17 -13.35
CA LYS A 64 6.58 8.20 -13.10
C LYS A 64 5.18 7.70 -13.45
N GLU A 65 5.07 6.80 -14.43
CA GLU A 65 3.82 6.25 -14.94
C GLU A 65 3.38 5.01 -14.15
N ASN A 66 4.32 4.16 -13.74
CA ASN A 66 4.05 2.92 -13.03
C ASN A 66 5.00 2.75 -11.86
N TYR A 67 4.51 2.99 -10.66
CA TYR A 67 5.26 2.79 -9.41
C TYR A 67 4.32 2.34 -8.30
N ILE A 68 4.92 1.85 -7.22
CA ILE A 68 4.20 1.59 -5.97
C ILE A 68 4.25 2.87 -5.14
N ALA A 69 3.09 3.44 -4.82
CA ALA A 69 2.98 4.74 -4.14
C ALA A 69 3.13 4.64 -2.62
N PHE A 70 2.80 3.49 -2.05
CA PHE A 70 3.03 3.21 -0.64
C PHE A 70 3.04 1.71 -0.38
N VAL A 71 3.67 1.34 0.73
CA VAL A 71 3.57 0.02 1.36
C VAL A 71 3.10 0.24 2.80
N ALA A 72 2.23 -0.62 3.29
CA ALA A 72 1.69 -0.54 4.63
C ALA A 72 1.52 -1.93 5.26
N LEU A 73 1.78 -2.03 6.56
CA LEU A 73 1.53 -3.24 7.34
C LEU A 73 0.35 -2.99 8.27
N SER A 74 -0.76 -3.69 8.03
CA SER A 74 -1.95 -3.62 8.86
C SER A 74 -2.00 -4.79 9.84
N THR A 75 -2.02 -4.50 11.14
CA THR A 75 -2.22 -5.47 12.21
C THR A 75 -3.62 -5.32 12.83
N GLY A 76 -3.90 -6.08 13.89
CA GLY A 76 -5.17 -6.00 14.64
C GLY A 76 -5.49 -4.60 15.17
N ASP A 77 -4.47 -3.83 15.54
CA ASP A 77 -4.57 -2.55 16.25
C ASP A 77 -3.77 -1.41 15.58
N ARG A 78 -2.81 -1.71 14.71
CA ARG A 78 -1.90 -0.73 14.10
C ARG A 78 -1.92 -0.77 12.58
N LEU A 79 -1.51 0.34 11.99
CA LEU A 79 -1.18 0.47 10.58
C LEU A 79 0.12 1.24 10.50
N GLU A 80 1.15 0.61 9.97
CA GLU A 80 2.42 1.24 9.67
C GLU A 80 2.45 1.51 8.17
N LEU A 81 2.87 2.70 7.73
CA LEU A 81 2.79 3.11 6.34
C LEU A 81 4.05 3.86 5.92
N VAL A 82 4.61 3.44 4.78
CA VAL A 82 5.76 4.07 4.13
C VAL A 82 5.32 4.56 2.75
N ARG A 83 5.46 5.87 2.52
CA ARG A 83 5.27 6.45 1.18
C ARG A 83 6.50 6.16 0.33
N LEU A 84 6.25 5.84 -0.92
CA LEU A 84 7.27 5.62 -1.92
C LEU A 84 7.04 6.58 -3.08
N TYR A 85 8.13 6.93 -3.76
CA TYR A 85 8.14 7.90 -4.84
C TYR A 85 8.66 7.24 -6.11
N PRO A 86 8.21 7.70 -7.29
CA PRO A 86 8.77 7.22 -8.54
C PRO A 86 10.26 7.56 -8.63
N GLU A 87 10.96 6.85 -9.51
CA GLU A 87 12.40 6.97 -9.81
C GLU A 87 13.33 6.43 -8.71
N TRP A 88 12.78 5.95 -7.60
CA TRP A 88 13.54 5.31 -6.52
C TRP A 88 13.22 3.82 -6.46
N ASP A 89 14.22 3.00 -6.15
CA ASP A 89 14.01 1.58 -5.94
C ASP A 89 12.98 1.35 -4.82
N LEU A 90 12.15 0.32 -5.00
CA LEU A 90 11.21 -0.09 -3.96
C LEU A 90 11.99 -0.74 -2.82
N GLN A 91 12.21 0.03 -1.77
CA GLN A 91 12.82 -0.42 -0.53
C GLN A 91 12.01 0.17 0.63
N ALA A 92 11.42 -0.68 1.45
CA ALA A 92 10.69 -0.26 2.64
C ALA A 92 11.08 -1.11 3.84
N ARG A 93 11.19 -0.47 5.00
CA ARG A 93 11.35 -1.14 6.29
C ARG A 93 10.07 -0.95 7.09
N LEU A 94 9.51 -2.04 7.58
CA LEU A 94 8.35 -2.04 8.46
C LEU A 94 8.67 -2.91 9.67
N THR A 95 8.21 -2.51 10.85
CA THR A 95 8.43 -3.29 12.07
C THR A 95 7.82 -4.69 11.92
N ARG A 96 8.60 -5.73 12.16
CA ARG A 96 8.17 -7.12 11.96
C ARG A 96 7.00 -7.48 12.85
N ARG A 97 5.82 -7.69 12.24
CA ARG A 97 4.58 -8.10 12.91
C ARG A 97 3.72 -8.95 11.98
N HIS A 98 3.07 -9.98 12.53
CA HIS A 98 2.07 -10.73 11.76
C HIS A 98 0.88 -9.85 11.41
N GLY A 99 0.47 -9.90 10.14
CA GLY A 99 -0.53 -8.98 9.63
C GLY A 99 -0.76 -9.08 8.13
N LEU A 100 -1.33 -8.00 7.60
CA LEU A 100 -1.64 -7.86 6.20
C LEU A 100 -0.70 -6.82 5.59
N LEU A 101 0.20 -7.25 4.71
CA LEU A 101 0.95 -6.32 3.88
C LEU A 101 0.03 -5.77 2.80
N LEU A 102 0.03 -4.46 2.62
CA LEU A 102 -0.75 -3.73 1.66
C LEU A 102 0.17 -2.82 0.86
N TYR A 103 -0.06 -2.72 -0.45
CA TYR A 103 0.68 -1.79 -1.28
C TYR A 103 -0.17 -1.35 -2.45
N TYR A 104 0.04 -0.12 -2.89
CA TYR A 104 -0.74 0.45 -3.98
C TYR A 104 0.14 0.67 -5.20
N SER A 105 -0.14 -0.07 -6.26
CA SER A 105 0.45 0.16 -7.59
C SER A 105 -0.42 1.16 -8.34
N THR A 106 0.17 2.19 -8.95
CA THR A 106 -0.59 3.17 -9.74
C THR A 106 -1.30 2.54 -10.95
N SER A 107 -0.83 1.39 -11.43
CA SER A 107 -1.43 0.68 -12.56
C SER A 107 -2.42 -0.40 -12.13
N LYS A 108 -2.15 -1.13 -11.05
CA LYS A 108 -2.96 -2.29 -10.62
C LYS A 108 -3.90 -2.01 -9.43
N GLY A 109 -3.76 -0.87 -8.76
CA GLY A 109 -4.55 -0.51 -7.59
C GLY A 109 -3.99 -1.09 -6.29
N LEU A 110 -4.89 -1.33 -5.32
CA LEU A 110 -4.52 -1.78 -3.97
C LEU A 110 -4.41 -3.31 -3.91
N ILE A 111 -3.22 -3.78 -3.57
CA ILE A 111 -2.89 -5.20 -3.51
C ILE A 111 -2.51 -5.58 -2.07
N TYR A 112 -2.78 -6.83 -1.67
CA TYR A 112 -2.44 -7.35 -0.35
C TYR A 112 -1.71 -8.70 -0.40
N GLN A 113 -0.83 -8.90 0.58
CA GLN A 113 -0.10 -10.15 0.81
C GLN A 113 -0.14 -10.50 2.30
N ASN A 114 -0.44 -11.76 2.63
CA ASN A 114 -0.43 -12.23 4.02
C ASN A 114 1.01 -12.55 4.46
N ILE A 115 1.36 -12.18 5.69
CA ILE A 115 2.66 -12.41 6.34
C ILE A 115 2.50 -12.77 7.83
#